data_AF-A0A239STN6-F1
#
_entry.id   AF-A0A239STN6-F1
#
_cell.length_a   1.000
_cell.length_b   1.000
_cell.length_c   1.000
_cell.angle_alpha   90.00
_cell.angle_beta   90.00
_cell.angle_gamma   90.00
#
_symmetry.space_group_name_H-M   'P 1'
#
loop_
_entity.id
_entity.type
_entity.pdbx_description
1 polymer ?
#
loop_
_entity_poly.entity_id
_entity_poly.type
_entity_poly.pdbx_seq_one_letter_code
_entity_poly.pdbx_strand_id
1 'polypeptide(L)'
;MLIKEVQKTLDHTLSGHRAALVVTADPDYKEQNWHVKPCQQILQNLGLTVDLFDLDQTDVKNLLNYDVVECIGGNPYYFLHRLNQSMAKPIFQQLAQAPDKLIMAWSASALALGPSLRLIDRLTPEMNKWLTDLTGLHLFDDDLLPHFDQCQKRFKNLDTILKQFESDLHTNVRPLQDGEGYWPNLR
;
A
#
# COMPACT_ATOMS: atom_id res chain seq x y z
N MET A 1 -7.37 9.80 -12.49
CA MET A 1 -8.08 8.96 -11.51
C MET A 1 -7.78 9.45 -10.09
N LEU A 2 -6.51 9.42 -9.66
CA LEU A 2 -6.04 9.93 -8.36
C LEU A 2 -6.64 11.31 -7.95
N ILE A 3 -6.52 12.31 -8.83
CA ILE A 3 -6.99 13.69 -8.56
C ILE A 3 -8.48 13.75 -8.20
N LYS A 4 -9.33 13.01 -8.93
CA LYS A 4 -10.78 13.03 -8.73
C LYS A 4 -11.17 12.43 -7.39
N GLU A 5 -10.50 11.35 -6.98
CA GLU A 5 -10.81 10.69 -5.71
C GLU A 5 -10.28 11.47 -4.50
N VAL A 6 -9.10 12.09 -4.63
CA VAL A 6 -8.57 13.01 -3.61
C VAL A 6 -9.54 14.19 -3.41
N GLN A 7 -10.01 14.81 -4.49
CA GLN A 7 -10.98 15.93 -4.46
C GLN A 7 -12.40 15.55 -4.03
N LYS A 8 -12.75 14.26 -4.10
CA LYS A 8 -14.05 13.75 -3.66
C LYS A 8 -14.04 13.40 -2.16
N THR A 9 -12.91 12.89 -1.69
CA THR A 9 -12.74 12.44 -0.29
C THR A 9 -12.47 13.62 0.63
N LEU A 10 -11.59 14.52 0.21
CA LEU A 10 -11.34 15.77 0.90
C LEU A 10 -12.27 16.81 0.27
N ASP A 11 -13.02 17.55 1.09
CA ASP A 11 -13.89 18.64 0.65
C ASP A 11 -13.20 19.45 -0.46
N HIS A 12 -13.95 19.88 -1.48
CA HIS A 12 -13.45 20.37 -2.78
C HIS A 12 -12.27 21.40 -2.75
N THR A 13 -11.94 21.95 -1.59
CA THR A 13 -10.71 22.69 -1.28
C THR A 13 -9.64 21.80 -0.61
N LEU A 14 -8.66 21.35 -1.39
CA LEU A 14 -7.49 20.60 -0.90
C LEU A 14 -6.44 21.47 -0.16
N SER A 15 -6.54 22.80 -0.27
CA SER A 15 -5.62 23.72 0.39
C SER A 15 -5.76 23.66 1.92
N GLY A 16 -4.64 23.46 2.61
CA GLY A 16 -4.59 23.36 4.08
C GLY A 16 -4.58 21.94 4.63
N HIS A 17 -4.84 20.93 3.79
CA HIS A 17 -4.74 19.52 4.17
C HIS A 17 -3.29 19.02 4.12
N ARG A 18 -2.99 18.00 4.92
CA ARG A 18 -1.65 17.42 5.06
C ARG A 18 -1.62 15.98 4.56
N ALA A 19 -0.56 15.65 3.85
CA ALA A 19 -0.27 14.30 3.37
C ALA A 19 1.00 13.74 4.00
N ALA A 20 0.93 12.50 4.49
CA ALA A 20 2.09 11.70 4.83
C ALA A 20 2.44 10.82 3.63
N LEU A 21 3.65 11.01 3.08
CA LEU A 21 4.22 10.11 2.08
C LEU A 21 5.09 9.07 2.81
N VAL A 22 4.52 7.88 3.03
CA VAL A 22 5.14 6.79 3.78
C VAL A 22 6.17 6.08 2.90
N VAL A 23 7.46 6.27 3.22
CA VAL A 23 8.60 5.76 2.45
C VAL A 23 9.17 4.44 2.96
N THR A 24 8.62 3.90 4.04
CA THR A 24 9.17 2.74 4.77
C THR A 24 9.34 1.50 3.91
N ALA A 25 8.50 1.29 2.89
CA ALA A 25 8.54 0.08 2.09
C ALA A 25 9.88 -0.14 1.37
N ASP A 26 10.66 0.91 1.09
CA ASP A 26 12.02 0.79 0.57
C ASP A 26 13.04 0.88 1.72
N PRO A 27 13.59 -0.25 2.20
CA PRO A 27 14.56 -0.25 3.32
C PRO A 27 15.89 0.41 2.98
N ASP A 28 16.26 0.45 1.69
CA ASP A 28 17.60 0.84 1.25
C ASP A 28 17.64 2.34 0.89
N TYR A 29 16.66 2.82 0.13
CA TYR A 29 16.63 4.19 -0.37
C TYR A 29 15.70 5.11 0.41
N LYS A 30 14.60 4.62 0.98
CA LYS A 30 13.64 5.42 1.76
C LYS A 30 13.27 6.75 1.08
N GLU A 31 13.62 7.89 1.69
CA GLU A 31 13.42 9.25 1.16
C GLU A 31 14.17 9.52 -0.17
N GLN A 32 15.22 8.75 -0.45
CA GLN A 32 16.01 8.84 -1.68
C GLN A 32 15.43 7.98 -2.81
N ASN A 33 14.37 7.21 -2.56
CA ASN A 33 13.70 6.43 -3.60
C ASN A 33 13.23 7.38 -4.72
N TRP A 34 13.50 6.99 -5.96
CA TRP A 34 13.29 7.86 -7.14
C TRP A 34 11.82 8.24 -7.37
N HIS A 35 10.86 7.51 -6.78
CA HIS A 35 9.44 7.83 -6.82
C HIS A 35 9.03 8.92 -5.81
N VAL A 36 9.83 9.18 -4.77
CA VAL A 36 9.47 10.11 -3.68
C VAL A 36 9.25 11.52 -4.23
N LYS A 37 10.20 12.05 -5.00
CA LYS A 37 10.08 13.42 -5.57
C LYS A 37 8.88 13.55 -6.51
N PRO A 38 8.66 12.65 -7.49
CA PRO A 38 7.45 12.68 -8.31
C PRO A 38 6.14 12.60 -7.51
N CYS A 39 6.02 11.67 -6.56
CA CYS A 39 4.82 11.53 -5.72
C CYS A 39 4.57 12.79 -4.90
N GLN A 40 5.60 13.32 -4.26
CA GLN A 40 5.52 14.56 -3.50
C GLN A 40 5.06 15.72 -4.37
N GLN A 41 5.59 15.87 -5.59
CA GLN A 41 5.18 16.92 -6.51
C GLN A 41 3.70 16.79 -6.92
N ILE A 42 3.21 15.57 -7.14
CA ILE A 42 1.80 15.32 -7.48
C ILE A 42 0.90 15.75 -6.32
N LEU A 43 1.20 15.33 -5.09
CA LEU A 43 0.44 15.71 -3.90
C LEU A 43 0.49 17.23 -3.64
N GLN A 44 1.64 17.86 -3.82
CA GLN A 44 1.79 19.32 -3.69
C GLN A 44 1.01 20.08 -4.76
N ASN A 45 1.01 19.58 -6.01
CA ASN A 45 0.19 20.16 -7.09
C ASN A 45 -1.31 20.04 -6.81
N LEU A 46 -1.70 19.10 -5.95
CA LEU A 46 -3.06 18.99 -5.45
C LEU A 46 -3.35 19.96 -4.30
N GLY A 47 -2.38 20.72 -3.81
CA GLY A 47 -2.54 21.71 -2.73
C GLY A 47 -2.27 21.17 -1.33
N LEU A 48 -1.74 19.95 -1.22
CA LEU A 48 -1.41 19.31 0.05
C LEU A 48 -0.04 19.75 0.57
N THR A 49 0.09 19.92 1.87
CA THR A 49 1.41 19.98 2.53
C THR A 49 1.90 18.55 2.75
N VAL A 50 3.04 18.19 2.18
CA VAL A 50 3.53 16.80 2.16
C VAL A 50 4.72 16.65 3.10
N ASP A 51 4.60 15.75 4.06
CA ASP A 51 5.69 15.31 4.93
C ASP A 51 6.13 13.88 4.53
N LEU A 52 7.43 13.62 4.54
CA LEU A 52 7.92 12.25 4.45
C LEU A 52 7.70 11.55 5.78
N PHE A 53 7.22 10.32 5.73
CA PHE A 53 6.93 9.52 6.91
C PHE A 53 7.66 8.19 6.85
N ASP A 54 8.40 7.86 7.89
CA ASP A 54 9.06 6.56 8.02
C ASP A 54 8.72 5.92 9.36
N LEU A 55 8.06 4.76 9.33
CA LEU A 55 7.74 3.93 10.51
C LEU A 55 9.00 3.42 11.25
N ASP A 56 10.19 3.59 10.67
CA ASP A 56 11.45 3.31 11.35
C ASP A 56 11.86 4.42 12.31
N GLN A 57 11.38 5.63 12.08
CA GLN A 57 11.81 6.86 12.77
C GLN A 57 10.68 7.54 13.52
N THR A 58 9.43 7.31 13.10
CA THR A 58 8.26 8.03 13.57
C THR A 58 7.23 7.06 14.16
N ASP A 59 6.64 7.44 15.29
CA ASP A 59 5.51 6.69 15.87
C ASP A 59 4.34 6.68 14.88
N VAL A 60 3.84 5.47 14.56
CA VAL A 60 2.72 5.25 13.63
C VAL A 60 1.47 6.07 14.00
N LYS A 61 1.25 6.35 15.29
CA LYS A 61 0.11 7.19 15.74
C LYS A 61 0.11 8.58 15.12
N ASN A 62 1.27 9.09 14.74
CA ASN A 62 1.39 10.41 14.10
C ASN A 62 0.71 10.44 12.73
N LEU A 63 0.45 9.29 12.09
CA LEU A 63 -0.34 9.22 10.85
C LEU A 63 -1.76 9.78 11.03
N LEU A 64 -2.32 9.76 12.24
CA LEU A 64 -3.66 10.31 12.51
C LEU A 64 -3.75 11.83 12.31
N ASN A 65 -2.61 12.53 12.32
CA ASN A 65 -2.53 13.98 12.09
C ASN A 65 -2.58 14.36 10.60
N TYR A 66 -2.67 13.38 9.71
CA TYR A 66 -2.70 13.58 8.27
C TYR A 66 -4.08 13.24 7.71
N ASP A 67 -4.46 13.94 6.66
CA ASP A 67 -5.71 13.76 5.93
C ASP A 67 -5.50 12.75 4.80
N VAL A 68 -4.30 12.72 4.23
CA VAL A 68 -3.88 11.75 3.23
C VAL A 68 -2.69 10.95 3.73
N VAL A 69 -2.75 9.63 3.60
CA VAL A 69 -1.61 8.73 3.85
C VAL A 69 -1.33 7.97 2.57
N GLU A 70 -0.27 8.34 1.86
CA GLU A 70 0.19 7.64 0.66
C GLU A 70 1.39 6.75 0.98
N CYS A 71 1.26 5.44 0.78
CA CYS A 71 2.31 4.45 1.01
C CYS A 71 2.93 3.99 -0.30
N ILE A 72 4.23 4.23 -0.49
CA ILE A 72 4.94 3.91 -1.73
C ILE A 72 5.23 2.41 -1.89
N GLY A 73 5.64 1.99 -3.08
CA GLY A 73 6.15 0.64 -3.35
C GLY A 73 7.53 0.37 -2.73
N GLY A 74 7.99 -0.88 -2.83
CA GLY A 74 9.24 -1.33 -2.22
C GLY A 74 9.24 -2.84 -1.95
N ASN A 75 9.69 -3.26 -0.77
CA ASN A 75 9.63 -4.64 -0.31
C ASN A 75 8.39 -4.84 0.61
N PRO A 76 7.43 -5.71 0.23
CA PRO A 76 6.20 -5.90 0.99
C PRO A 76 6.44 -6.54 2.36
N TYR A 77 7.42 -7.44 2.47
CA TYR A 77 7.75 -8.11 3.73
C TYR A 77 8.34 -7.14 4.74
N TYR A 78 9.23 -6.26 4.28
CA TYR A 78 9.80 -5.22 5.14
C TYR A 78 8.71 -4.27 5.64
N PHE A 79 7.84 -3.80 4.74
CA PHE A 79 6.76 -2.90 5.11
C PHE A 79 5.81 -3.54 6.14
N LEU A 80 5.33 -4.77 5.89
CA LEU A 80 4.46 -5.48 6.83
C LEU A 80 5.17 -5.78 8.17
N HIS A 81 6.46 -6.12 8.15
CA HIS A 81 7.26 -6.26 9.37
C HIS A 81 7.23 -4.99 10.23
N ARG A 82 7.41 -3.82 9.60
CA ARG A 82 7.37 -2.53 10.30
C ARG A 82 5.97 -2.14 10.77
N LEU A 83 4.93 -2.46 9.99
CA LEU A 83 3.54 -2.30 10.43
C LEU A 83 3.24 -3.16 11.67
N ASN A 84 3.70 -4.41 11.70
CA ASN A 84 3.51 -5.30 12.84
C ASN A 84 4.29 -4.83 14.08
N GLN A 85 5.56 -4.45 13.93
CA GLN A 85 6.38 -3.95 15.04
C GLN A 85 5.85 -2.65 15.65
N SER A 86 5.26 -1.78 14.83
CA SER A 86 4.65 -0.53 15.28
C SER A 86 3.20 -0.71 15.77
N MET A 87 2.64 -1.93 15.71
CA MET A 87 1.22 -2.19 15.99
C MET A 87 0.29 -1.28 15.17
N ALA A 88 0.58 -1.12 13.88
CA ALA A 88 -0.07 -0.16 12.99
C ALA A 88 -1.53 -0.47 12.68
N LYS A 89 -1.97 -1.74 12.83
CA LYS A 89 -3.30 -2.19 12.39
C LYS A 89 -4.46 -1.30 12.89
N PRO A 90 -4.59 -0.98 14.19
CA PRO A 90 -5.69 -0.13 14.66
C PRO A 90 -5.63 1.29 14.10
N ILE A 91 -4.43 1.83 13.85
CA ILE A 91 -4.25 3.17 13.28
C ILE A 91 -4.73 3.20 11.83
N PHE A 92 -4.33 2.23 11.01
CA PHE A 92 -4.81 2.13 9.63
C PHE A 92 -6.31 1.86 9.54
N GLN A 93 -6.88 1.06 10.45
CA GLN A 93 -8.33 0.87 10.54
C GLN A 93 -9.05 2.18 10.88
N GLN A 94 -8.54 2.94 11.86
CA GLN A 94 -9.10 4.24 12.22
C GLN A 94 -9.02 5.25 11.06
N LEU A 95 -7.90 5.29 10.34
CA LEU A 95 -7.74 6.13 9.14
C LEU A 95 -8.74 5.72 8.05
N ALA A 96 -8.91 4.42 7.81
CA ALA A 96 -9.82 3.90 6.79
C ALA A 96 -11.30 4.19 7.09
N GLN A 97 -11.68 4.21 8.36
CA GLN A 97 -13.06 4.46 8.81
C GLN A 97 -13.41 5.96 8.92
N ALA A 98 -12.41 6.84 8.88
CA ALA A 98 -12.62 8.28 8.96
C ALA A 98 -13.12 8.83 7.60
N PRO A 99 -14.25 9.56 7.56
CA PRO A 99 -14.88 10.01 6.32
C PRO A 99 -14.07 11.09 5.58
N ASP A 100 -13.19 11.79 6.30
CA ASP A 100 -12.36 12.90 5.85
C ASP A 100 -10.89 12.50 5.66
N LYS A 101 -10.60 11.19 5.62
CA LYS A 101 -9.25 10.67 5.45
C LYS A 101 -9.15 9.72 4.26
N LEU A 102 -7.98 9.72 3.63
CA LEU A 102 -7.69 8.90 2.47
C LEU A 102 -6.39 8.12 2.64
N ILE A 103 -6.47 6.79 2.49
CA ILE A 103 -5.29 5.93 2.38
C ILE A 103 -5.09 5.57 0.91
N MET A 104 -3.89 5.81 0.41
CA MET A 104 -3.46 5.39 -0.93
C MET A 104 -2.24 4.50 -0.76
N ALA A 105 -2.21 3.36 -1.44
CA ALA A 105 -1.07 2.47 -1.40
C ALA A 105 -0.89 1.84 -2.77
N TRP A 106 0.36 1.64 -3.18
CA TRP A 106 0.67 1.02 -4.46
C TRP A 106 1.81 0.01 -4.33
N SER A 107 1.82 -0.95 -5.27
CA SER A 107 2.78 -2.05 -5.30
C SER A 107 2.86 -2.78 -3.95
N ALA A 108 4.05 -2.91 -3.37
CA ALA A 108 4.31 -3.59 -2.10
C ALA A 108 3.40 -3.16 -0.93
N SER A 109 3.17 -1.85 -0.76
CA SER A 109 2.37 -1.37 0.36
C SER A 109 0.91 -1.79 0.23
N ALA A 110 0.35 -1.81 -0.99
CA ALA A 110 -1.02 -2.26 -1.21
C ALA A 110 -1.21 -3.74 -0.79
N LEU A 111 -0.21 -4.59 -1.03
CA LEU A 111 -0.24 -6.00 -0.61
C LEU A 111 -0.30 -6.14 0.92
N ALA A 112 0.50 -5.37 1.64
CA ALA A 112 0.55 -5.43 3.11
C ALA A 112 -0.73 -4.93 3.80
N LEU A 113 -1.46 -4.00 3.16
CA LEU A 113 -2.74 -3.51 3.66
C LEU A 113 -3.90 -4.50 3.42
N GLY A 114 -3.73 -5.41 2.46
CA GLY A 114 -4.67 -6.49 2.15
C GLY A 114 -4.65 -7.63 3.16
N PRO A 115 -5.24 -8.79 2.80
CA PRO A 115 -5.40 -9.92 3.73
C PRO A 115 -4.06 -10.61 4.07
N SER A 116 -3.16 -10.78 3.09
CA SER A 116 -1.88 -11.47 3.32
C SER A 116 -0.83 -11.21 2.23
N LEU A 117 0.43 -11.49 2.55
CA LEU A 117 1.52 -11.55 1.56
C LEU A 117 1.69 -12.94 0.93
N ARG A 118 0.76 -13.87 1.15
CA ARG A 118 0.93 -15.26 0.71
C ARG A 118 1.01 -15.40 -0.81
N LEU A 119 0.35 -14.54 -1.57
CA LEU A 119 0.42 -14.57 -3.03
C LEU A 119 1.83 -14.22 -3.50
N ILE A 120 2.39 -13.11 -2.99
CA ILE A 120 3.74 -12.69 -3.37
C ILE A 120 4.80 -13.65 -2.83
N ASP A 121 4.54 -14.35 -1.73
CA ASP A 121 5.40 -15.42 -1.20
C ASP A 121 5.43 -16.66 -2.08
N ARG A 122 4.35 -16.95 -2.84
CA ARG A 122 4.40 -18.00 -3.88
C ARG A 122 5.20 -17.61 -5.11
N LEU A 123 5.29 -16.31 -5.42
CA LEU A 123 5.93 -15.81 -6.63
C LEU A 123 7.40 -15.47 -6.42
N THR A 124 7.72 -14.83 -5.30
CA THR A 124 9.06 -14.32 -4.95
C THR A 124 9.34 -14.48 -3.44
N PRO A 125 9.41 -15.72 -2.91
CA PRO A 125 9.70 -15.95 -1.49
C PRO A 125 11.10 -15.48 -1.09
N GLU A 126 12.05 -15.41 -2.03
CA GLU A 126 13.43 -15.00 -1.78
C GLU A 126 13.56 -13.55 -1.30
N MET A 127 12.53 -12.73 -1.49
CA MET A 127 12.47 -11.35 -1.00
C MET A 127 12.18 -11.26 0.50
N ASN A 128 11.68 -12.33 1.13
CA ASN A 128 11.34 -12.35 2.54
C ASN A 128 12.57 -12.63 3.43
N LYS A 129 12.88 -11.68 4.30
CA LYS A 129 13.95 -11.81 5.31
C LYS A 129 13.47 -11.61 6.74
N TRP A 130 12.18 -11.30 6.94
CA TRP A 130 11.69 -10.75 8.21
C TRP A 130 10.48 -11.46 8.80
N LEU A 131 9.67 -12.13 7.98
CA LEU A 131 8.35 -12.59 8.37
C LEU A 131 8.22 -14.11 8.32
N THR A 132 7.69 -14.68 9.40
CA THR A 132 7.14 -16.05 9.43
C THR A 132 5.61 -16.03 9.29
N ASP A 133 4.95 -15.03 9.89
CA ASP A 133 3.54 -14.73 9.69
C ASP A 133 3.37 -13.71 8.56
N LEU A 134 2.62 -14.10 7.53
CA LEU A 134 2.35 -13.31 6.33
C LEU A 134 0.99 -12.60 6.37
N THR A 135 0.31 -12.64 7.51
CA THR A 135 -0.99 -11.98 7.70
C THR A 135 -0.83 -10.46 7.56
N GLY A 136 -1.57 -9.88 6.62
CA GLY A 136 -1.60 -8.44 6.36
C GLY A 136 -2.51 -7.70 7.35
N LEU A 137 -2.69 -6.39 7.14
CA LEU A 137 -3.58 -5.61 8.00
C LEU A 137 -5.05 -5.99 7.81
N HIS A 138 -5.41 -6.55 6.65
CA HIS A 138 -6.75 -6.97 6.29
C HIS A 138 -7.75 -5.81 6.31
N LEU A 139 -7.38 -4.67 5.71
CA LEU A 139 -8.28 -3.53 5.53
C LEU A 139 -9.37 -3.80 4.48
N PHE A 140 -9.08 -4.73 3.56
CA PHE A 140 -9.97 -5.20 2.50
C PHE A 140 -9.70 -6.68 2.20
N ASP A 141 -10.60 -7.30 1.43
CA ASP A 141 -10.67 -8.76 1.29
C ASP A 141 -9.92 -9.38 0.11
N ASP A 142 -9.72 -8.62 -0.97
CA ASP A 142 -9.12 -9.17 -2.19
C ASP A 142 -7.60 -9.32 -2.08
N ASP A 143 -7.07 -10.45 -2.57
CA ASP A 143 -5.63 -10.61 -2.78
C ASP A 143 -5.23 -9.87 -4.06
N LEU A 144 -4.49 -8.77 -3.95
CA LEU A 144 -4.07 -7.98 -5.11
C LEU A 144 -2.83 -8.59 -5.77
N LEU A 145 -2.76 -8.50 -7.11
CA LEU A 145 -1.54 -8.75 -7.88
C LEU A 145 -1.19 -7.53 -8.71
N PRO A 146 -0.39 -6.59 -8.17
CA PRO A 146 0.08 -5.43 -8.92
C PRO A 146 1.07 -5.85 -10.01
N HIS A 147 1.30 -4.96 -10.98
CA HIS A 147 2.23 -5.19 -12.08
C HIS A 147 1.91 -6.46 -12.88
N PHE A 148 0.62 -6.72 -13.14
CA PHE A 148 0.18 -7.99 -13.71
C PHE A 148 0.85 -8.32 -15.05
N ASP A 149 1.01 -7.33 -15.93
CA ASP A 149 1.67 -7.50 -17.23
C ASP A 149 3.15 -7.86 -17.09
N GLN A 150 3.84 -7.30 -16.08
CA GLN A 150 5.22 -7.62 -15.76
C GLN A 150 5.33 -9.03 -15.17
N CYS A 151 4.39 -9.41 -14.30
CA CYS A 151 4.29 -10.76 -13.75
C CYS A 151 4.07 -11.79 -14.85
N GLN A 152 3.21 -11.53 -15.83
CA GLN A 152 3.00 -12.43 -16.98
C GLN A 152 4.27 -12.64 -17.79
N LYS A 153 5.10 -11.61 -17.97
CA LYS A 153 6.40 -11.70 -18.66
C LYS A 153 7.43 -12.48 -17.84
N ARG A 154 7.42 -12.29 -16.51
CA ARG A 154 8.40 -12.89 -15.57
C ARG A 154 8.09 -14.36 -15.26
N PHE A 155 6.82 -14.72 -15.07
CA PHE A 155 6.39 -16.02 -14.59
C PHE A 155 5.61 -16.77 -15.67
N LYS A 156 6.26 -17.71 -16.36
CA LYS A 156 5.66 -18.49 -17.46
C LYS A 156 4.39 -19.26 -17.04
N ASN A 157 4.29 -19.65 -15.77
CA ASN A 157 3.18 -20.44 -15.23
C ASN A 157 2.24 -19.60 -14.34
N LEU A 158 2.22 -18.27 -14.49
CA LEU A 158 1.46 -17.38 -13.61
C LEU A 158 0.00 -17.82 -13.47
N ASP A 159 -0.71 -18.05 -14.57
CA ASP A 159 -2.13 -18.44 -14.55
C ASP A 159 -2.39 -19.72 -13.75
N THR A 160 -1.47 -20.68 -13.80
CA THR A 160 -1.56 -21.92 -13.02
C THR A 160 -1.33 -21.65 -11.54
N ILE A 161 -0.35 -20.81 -11.20
CA ILE A 161 -0.06 -20.41 -9.82
C ILE A 161 -1.26 -19.68 -9.21
N LEU A 162 -1.88 -18.76 -9.95
CA LEU A 162 -3.05 -18.00 -9.48
C LEU A 162 -4.25 -18.92 -9.24
N LYS A 163 -4.57 -19.81 -10.20
CA LYS A 163 -5.67 -20.78 -10.03
C LYS A 163 -5.45 -21.69 -8.82
N GLN A 164 -4.22 -22.14 -8.60
CA GLN A 164 -3.87 -22.96 -7.43
C GLN A 164 -4.00 -22.13 -6.15
N PHE A 165 -3.53 -20.89 -6.14
CA PHE A 165 -3.66 -20.00 -4.98
C PHE A 165 -5.12 -19.76 -4.59
N GLU A 166 -5.96 -19.40 -5.55
CA GLU A 166 -7.40 -19.18 -5.36
C GLU A 166 -8.10 -20.44 -4.84
N SER A 167 -7.76 -21.61 -5.43
CA SER A 167 -8.31 -22.90 -5.00
C SER A 167 -7.89 -23.30 -3.59
N ASP A 168 -6.60 -23.15 -3.25
CA ASP A 168 -6.08 -23.58 -1.95
C ASP A 168 -6.63 -22.73 -0.81
N LEU A 169 -6.87 -21.44 -1.07
CA LEU A 169 -7.19 -20.45 -0.04
C LEU A 169 -8.64 -19.99 -0.07
N HIS A 170 -9.43 -20.48 -1.02
CA HIS A 170 -10.82 -20.05 -1.24
C HIS A 170 -10.93 -18.51 -1.34
N THR A 171 -10.00 -17.91 -2.09
CA THR A 171 -9.90 -16.47 -2.31
C THR A 171 -9.95 -16.16 -3.81
N ASN A 172 -10.09 -14.89 -4.16
CA ASN A 172 -9.96 -14.41 -5.54
C ASN A 172 -8.76 -13.47 -5.63
N VAL A 173 -7.94 -13.66 -6.66
CA VAL A 173 -6.85 -12.73 -6.97
C VAL A 173 -7.39 -11.63 -7.88
N ARG A 174 -7.12 -10.38 -7.51
CA ARG A 174 -7.42 -9.20 -8.30
C ARG A 174 -6.14 -8.75 -9.01
N PRO A 175 -5.93 -9.12 -10.28
CA PRO A 175 -4.83 -8.59 -11.07
C PRO A 175 -5.03 -7.09 -11.34
N LEU A 176 -3.95 -6.33 -11.25
CA LEU A 176 -3.91 -4.90 -11.54
C LEU A 176 -2.75 -4.59 -12.48
N GLN A 177 -3.04 -3.92 -13.60
CA GLN A 177 -2.02 -3.36 -14.48
C GLN A 177 -1.49 -2.03 -13.95
N ASP A 178 -0.32 -1.63 -14.43
CA ASP A 178 0.26 -0.33 -14.09
C ASP A 178 -0.68 0.80 -14.55
N GLY A 179 -1.05 1.68 -13.60
CA GLY A 179 -2.00 2.77 -13.82
C GLY A 179 -3.46 2.43 -13.48
N GLU A 180 -3.78 1.16 -13.22
CA GLU A 180 -5.08 0.77 -12.65
C GLU A 180 -5.12 1.06 -11.15
N GLY A 181 -6.33 1.27 -10.64
CA GLY A 181 -6.60 1.51 -9.23
C GLY A 181 -7.69 0.57 -8.76
N TYR A 182 -7.63 0.20 -7.48
CA TYR A 182 -8.64 -0.63 -6.84
C TYR A 182 -9.25 0.12 -5.66
N TRP A 183 -10.59 0.16 -5.62
CA TRP A 183 -11.35 0.78 -4.54
C TRP A 183 -12.16 -0.30 -3.81
N PRO A 184 -11.60 -0.89 -2.74
CA PRO A 184 -12.28 -1.95 -2.01
C PRO A 184 -13.42 -1.44 -1.15
N ASN A 185 -14.31 -2.34 -0.77
CA ASN A 185 -15.12 -2.17 0.42
C ASN A 185 -14.23 -2.41 1.65
N LEU A 186 -14.20 -1.45 2.56
CA LEU A 186 -13.43 -1.54 3.81
C LEU A 186 -14.13 -2.42 4.84
N ARG A 187 -13.33 -3.05 5.71
CA ARG A 187 -13.80 -3.84 6.85
C ARG A 187 -13.97 -3.03 8.13
#